data_AF-A0A8K9XEZ7-F1
#
_entry.id   AF-A0A8K9XEZ7-F1
#
_cell.length_a   1.000
_cell.length_b   1.000
_cell.length_c   1.000
_cell.angle_alpha   90.00
_cell.angle_beta   90.00
_cell.angle_gamma   90.00
#
_symmetry.space_group_name_H-M   'P 1'
#
loop_
_entity.id
_entity.type
_entity.pdbx_description
1 polymer ?
#
loop_
_entity_poly.entity_id
_entity_poly.type
_entity_poly.pdbx_seq_one_letter_code
_entity_poly.pdbx_strand_id
1 'polypeptide(L)'
;NRRFNWPINMCRCLLSTIMLTGPKKVNDMPNGWSQYGSNCYKLNTDTRKSWLGARHDCVRDGADLVSIASPEEEHFLSTYTKGKSKWIGLKHNPTDGGYHWSDATPVSHTNWGHGEPNNHEGREDCVEMVSNTNGTSSWWNDLNCDAHQDWICMISKGKKPIVELSGGKNRIKI
;
A
#
# COMPACT_ATOMS: atom_id res chain seq x y z
N ASN A 1 40.48 -32.94 -54.65
CA ASN A 1 39.51 -33.95 -54.19
C ASN A 1 39.17 -33.69 -52.74
N ARG A 2 38.00 -33.17 -52.34
CA ARG A 2 36.63 -33.47 -52.79
C ARG A 2 35.74 -32.22 -52.71
N ARG A 3 34.82 -32.06 -53.65
CA ARG A 3 33.64 -31.19 -53.50
C ARG A 3 32.52 -32.01 -52.86
N PHE A 4 31.76 -31.41 -51.96
CA PHE A 4 30.35 -31.76 -51.74
C PHE A 4 29.53 -30.46 -51.67
N ASN A 5 28.55 -30.41 -52.56
CA ASN A 5 27.52 -29.41 -52.74
C ASN A 5 26.41 -29.64 -51.70
N TRP A 6 25.83 -28.58 -51.11
CA TRP A 6 24.42 -28.54 -50.67
C TRP A 6 23.87 -27.10 -50.82
N PRO A 7 22.54 -26.93 -50.97
CA PRO A 7 21.94 -26.05 -51.97
C PRO A 7 21.57 -24.67 -51.45
N ILE A 8 21.27 -23.81 -52.43
CA ILE A 8 20.59 -22.53 -52.32
C ILE A 8 19.23 -22.76 -51.65
N ASN A 9 19.05 -22.23 -50.44
CA ASN A 9 17.74 -21.72 -50.03
C ASN A 9 17.90 -20.57 -49.03
N MET A 10 17.35 -19.45 -49.46
CA MET A 10 17.11 -18.19 -48.78
C MET A 10 16.68 -18.38 -47.31
N CYS A 11 17.37 -17.73 -46.38
CA CYS A 11 16.70 -16.80 -45.49
C CYS A 11 17.73 -15.82 -44.91
N ARG A 12 17.63 -14.58 -45.38
CA ARG A 12 18.39 -13.44 -44.88
C ARG A 12 17.81 -13.11 -43.49
N CYS A 13 18.35 -13.67 -42.42
CA CYS A 13 18.06 -13.18 -41.08
C CYS A 13 18.79 -11.85 -40.90
N LEU A 14 18.02 -10.77 -41.06
CA LEU A 14 18.37 -9.41 -40.67
C LEU A 14 19.02 -9.43 -39.29
N LEU A 15 20.09 -8.64 -39.14
CA LEU A 15 20.64 -8.23 -37.86
C LEU A 15 19.50 -7.67 -37.00
N SER A 16 18.92 -8.52 -36.15
CA SER A 16 18.03 -8.05 -35.10
C SER A 16 18.96 -7.56 -34.00
N THR A 17 19.27 -6.26 -34.02
CA THR A 17 19.60 -5.54 -32.80
C THR A 17 18.44 -5.77 -31.83
N ILE A 18 18.58 -6.82 -31.00
CA ILE A 18 17.81 -6.94 -29.78
C ILE A 18 18.27 -5.74 -28.97
N MET A 19 17.51 -4.65 -29.07
CA MET A 19 17.55 -3.59 -28.09
C MET A 19 17.34 -4.31 -26.75
N LEU A 20 18.39 -4.36 -25.94
CA LEU A 20 18.28 -4.63 -24.52
C LEU A 20 17.47 -3.46 -23.95
N THR A 21 16.15 -3.48 -24.14
CA THR A 21 15.27 -2.67 -23.33
C THR A 21 15.32 -3.32 -21.97
N GLY A 22 16.23 -2.82 -21.13
CA GLY A 22 16.21 -3.10 -19.69
C GLY A 22 14.79 -2.91 -19.15
N PRO A 23 14.44 -3.54 -18.01
CA PRO A 23 13.09 -3.48 -17.48
C PRO A 23 12.63 -2.03 -17.48
N LYS A 24 11.59 -1.74 -18.26
CA LYS A 24 11.00 -0.41 -18.30
C LYS A 24 10.62 -0.09 -16.87
N LYS A 25 11.33 0.83 -16.22
CA LYS A 25 10.83 1.51 -15.02
C LYS A 25 9.71 2.41 -15.50
N VAL A 26 8.55 1.82 -15.74
CA VAL A 26 7.31 2.58 -15.74
C VAL A 26 7.23 3.13 -14.32
N ASN A 27 7.00 4.43 -14.19
CA ASN A 27 6.58 4.98 -12.91
C ASN A 27 5.21 4.35 -12.61
N ASP A 28 5.22 3.16 -12.01
CA ASP A 28 4.13 2.18 -11.87
C ASP A 28 3.07 2.60 -10.83
N MET A 29 2.99 3.90 -10.49
CA MET A 29 2.11 4.39 -9.43
C MET A 29 0.75 4.76 -10.04
N PRO A 30 -0.37 4.18 -9.54
CA PRO A 30 -1.68 4.62 -9.98
C PRO A 30 -1.89 6.10 -9.63
N ASN A 31 -2.72 6.81 -10.41
CA ASN A 31 -3.04 8.21 -10.11
C ASN A 31 -3.62 8.35 -8.70
N GLY A 32 -3.20 9.40 -7.99
CA GLY A 32 -3.63 9.68 -6.61
C GLY A 32 -2.81 8.97 -5.53
N TRP A 33 -1.79 8.18 -5.90
CA TRP A 33 -0.86 7.56 -4.96
C TRP A 33 0.46 8.33 -4.90
N SER A 34 1.03 8.44 -3.70
CA SER A 34 2.34 9.04 -3.45
C SER A 34 3.35 7.95 -3.13
N GLN A 35 4.55 8.02 -3.71
CA GLN A 35 5.61 7.04 -3.48
C GLN A 35 6.55 7.51 -2.38
N TYR A 36 6.89 6.61 -1.46
CA TYR A 36 8.00 6.77 -0.52
C TYR A 36 8.72 5.43 -0.37
N GLY A 37 10.03 5.44 -0.62
CA GLY A 37 10.82 4.21 -0.73
C GLY A 37 10.29 3.29 -1.84
N SER A 38 9.93 2.05 -1.48
CA SER A 38 9.40 1.05 -2.41
C SER A 38 7.88 0.85 -2.31
N ASN A 39 7.19 1.67 -1.53
CA ASN A 39 5.76 1.56 -1.26
C ASN A 39 5.00 2.75 -1.84
N CYS A 40 3.70 2.56 -2.05
CA CYS A 40 2.77 3.58 -2.52
C CYS A 40 1.74 3.85 -1.43
N TYR A 41 1.39 5.11 -1.21
CA TYR A 41 0.46 5.54 -0.17
C TYR A 41 -0.65 6.40 -0.75
N LYS A 42 -1.86 6.23 -0.25
CA LYS A 42 -3.02 7.05 -0.60
C LYS A 42 -3.77 7.44 0.65
N LEU A 43 -3.79 8.75 0.93
CA LEU A 43 -4.64 9.33 1.96
C LEU A 43 -6.05 9.53 1.41
N ASN A 44 -7.05 9.05 2.14
CA ASN A 44 -8.47 9.19 1.80
C ASN A 44 -9.15 10.10 2.84
N THR A 45 -9.61 11.26 2.39
CA THR A 45 -10.19 12.32 3.25
C THR A 45 -11.58 12.77 2.84
N ASP A 46 -12.13 12.19 1.76
CA ASP A 46 -13.44 12.61 1.22
C ASP A 46 -14.61 12.16 2.10
N THR A 47 -14.41 11.06 2.84
CA THR A 47 -15.36 10.53 3.83
C THR A 47 -14.59 9.93 4.99
N ARG A 48 -15.26 9.66 6.10
CA ARG A 48 -14.70 8.95 7.26
C ARG A 48 -15.43 7.62 7.43
N LYS A 49 -14.71 6.56 7.79
CA LYS A 49 -15.25 5.18 7.90
C LYS A 49 -14.76 4.46 9.15
N SER A 50 -15.49 3.42 9.56
CA SER A 50 -14.98 2.42 10.50
C SER A 50 -13.69 1.78 9.99
N TRP A 51 -12.88 1.21 10.89
CA TRP A 51 -11.61 0.59 10.52
C TRP A 51 -11.82 -0.50 9.44
N LEU A 52 -12.87 -1.32 9.62
CA LEU A 52 -13.23 -2.36 8.65
C LEU A 52 -13.64 -1.78 7.29
N GLY A 53 -14.44 -0.70 7.29
CA GLY A 53 -14.87 -0.04 6.07
C GLY A 53 -13.71 0.62 5.31
N ALA A 54 -12.77 1.22 6.04
CA ALA A 54 -11.55 1.80 5.49
C ALA A 54 -10.64 0.71 4.88
N ARG A 55 -10.43 -0.41 5.60
CA ARG A 55 -9.66 -1.55 5.08
C ARG A 55 -10.27 -2.13 3.82
N HIS A 56 -11.59 -2.31 3.81
CA HIS A 56 -12.30 -2.83 2.64
C HIS A 56 -12.03 -1.96 1.39
N ASP A 57 -12.02 -0.63 1.54
CA ASP A 57 -11.69 0.28 0.44
C ASP A 57 -10.24 0.13 -0.04
N CYS A 58 -9.28 -0.04 0.86
CA CYS A 58 -7.89 -0.29 0.47
C CYS A 58 -7.75 -1.63 -0.28
N VAL A 59 -8.39 -2.70 0.20
CA VAL A 59 -8.36 -4.01 -0.45
C VAL A 59 -8.97 -3.96 -1.85
N ARG A 60 -10.06 -3.21 -2.04
CA ARG A 60 -10.66 -2.98 -3.37
C ARG A 60 -9.67 -2.33 -4.35
N ASP A 61 -8.83 -1.42 -3.87
CA ASP A 61 -7.80 -0.74 -4.66
C ASP A 61 -6.52 -1.60 -4.85
N GLY A 62 -6.51 -2.87 -4.40
CA GLY A 62 -5.34 -3.75 -4.47
C GLY A 62 -4.26 -3.45 -3.42
N ALA A 63 -4.65 -2.80 -2.32
CA ALA A 63 -3.81 -2.36 -1.22
C ALA A 63 -4.27 -2.99 0.11
N ASP A 64 -3.72 -2.55 1.24
CA ASP A 64 -4.31 -2.73 2.57
C ASP A 64 -4.20 -1.39 3.34
N LEU A 65 -4.71 -1.30 4.56
CA LEU A 65 -4.37 -0.18 5.44
C LEU A 65 -2.86 -0.16 5.68
N VAL A 66 -2.29 1.04 5.85
CA VAL A 66 -0.83 1.20 5.96
C VAL A 66 -0.25 0.46 7.16
N SER A 67 0.83 -0.28 6.93
CA SER A 67 1.74 -0.73 7.98
C SER A 67 2.92 0.24 8.08
N ILE A 68 3.43 0.46 9.29
CA ILE A 68 4.56 1.37 9.51
C ILE A 68 5.70 0.55 10.13
N ALA A 69 6.78 0.38 9.38
CA ALA A 69 7.89 -0.51 9.73
C ALA A 69 9.14 0.23 10.22
N SER A 70 9.20 1.56 10.08
CA SER A 70 10.38 2.36 10.43
C SER A 70 10.04 3.78 10.91
N PRO A 71 10.90 4.40 11.73
CA PRO A 71 10.75 5.81 12.13
C PRO A 71 10.75 6.78 10.93
N GLU A 72 11.49 6.48 9.87
CA GLU A 72 11.56 7.33 8.68
C GLU A 72 10.24 7.31 7.89
N GLU A 73 9.58 6.15 7.83
CA GLU A 73 8.24 5.98 7.25
C GLU A 73 7.18 6.70 8.11
N GLU A 74 7.23 6.58 9.43
CA GLU A 74 6.37 7.32 10.37
C GLU A 74 6.48 8.84 10.13
N HIS A 75 7.71 9.36 10.04
CA HIS A 75 7.95 10.78 9.81
C HIS A 75 7.42 11.25 8.44
N PHE A 76 7.63 10.46 7.38
CA PHE A 76 7.05 10.72 6.07
C PHE A 76 5.52 10.79 6.15
N LEU A 77 4.87 9.81 6.78
CA LEU A 77 3.42 9.74 6.88
C LEU A 77 2.83 10.90 7.71
N SER A 78 3.50 11.29 8.80
CA SER A 78 3.12 12.48 9.58
C SER A 78 3.10 13.74 8.71
N THR A 79 4.14 13.93 7.89
CA THR A 79 4.28 15.10 7.01
C THR A 79 3.30 15.06 5.83
N TYR A 80 3.09 13.87 5.27
CA TYR A 80 2.21 13.62 4.13
C TYR A 80 0.75 13.91 4.45
N THR A 81 0.30 13.58 5.67
CA THR A 81 -1.12 13.57 6.03
C THR A 81 -1.63 14.82 6.74
N LYS A 82 -0.80 15.49 7.56
CA LYS A 82 -1.07 16.74 8.30
C LYS A 82 -2.36 16.79 9.14
N GLY A 83 -2.23 17.02 10.45
CA GLY A 83 -3.28 17.63 11.28
C GLY A 83 -4.62 16.90 11.43
N LYS A 84 -4.71 15.63 11.05
CA LYS A 84 -5.90 14.79 11.24
C LYS A 84 -5.53 13.41 11.78
N SER A 85 -6.48 12.77 12.46
CA SER A 85 -6.38 11.36 12.82
C SER A 85 -6.81 10.47 11.67
N LYS A 86 -6.14 9.34 11.51
CA LYS A 86 -6.40 8.41 10.41
C LYS A 86 -6.17 6.97 10.84
N TRP A 87 -7.00 6.08 10.31
CA TRP A 87 -6.79 4.65 10.47
C TRP A 87 -5.48 4.20 9.82
N ILE A 88 -4.76 3.37 10.56
CA ILE A 88 -3.63 2.57 10.09
C ILE A 88 -3.97 1.08 10.24
N GLY A 89 -3.16 0.19 9.66
CA GLY A 89 -3.47 -1.23 9.57
C GLY A 89 -3.27 -2.01 10.88
N LEU A 90 -2.84 -1.37 11.96
CA LEU A 90 -2.55 -2.04 13.22
C LEU A 90 -3.87 -2.32 13.95
N LYS A 91 -4.03 -3.56 14.40
CA LYS A 91 -5.21 -4.01 15.15
C LYS A 91 -4.80 -4.98 16.24
N HIS A 92 -5.37 -4.84 17.43
CA HIS A 92 -5.28 -5.82 18.50
C HIS A 92 -6.05 -7.10 18.14
N ASN A 93 -5.43 -8.24 18.41
CA ASN A 93 -6.01 -9.56 18.31
C ASN A 93 -6.25 -10.11 19.72
N PRO A 94 -7.52 -10.21 20.17
CA PRO A 94 -7.83 -10.68 21.52
C PRO A 94 -7.48 -12.17 21.73
N THR A 95 -7.23 -12.93 20.66
CA THR A 95 -6.92 -14.36 20.73
C THR A 95 -5.49 -14.62 21.20
N ASP A 96 -4.52 -13.83 20.71
CA ASP A 96 -3.10 -13.95 21.07
C ASP A 96 -2.62 -12.81 21.98
N GLY A 97 -3.45 -11.78 22.20
CA GLY A 97 -3.17 -10.63 23.06
C GLY A 97 -2.22 -9.59 22.45
N GLY A 98 -1.91 -9.70 21.15
CA GLY A 98 -0.94 -8.84 20.46
C GLY A 98 -1.56 -7.91 19.43
N TYR A 99 -0.78 -6.92 18.99
CA TYR A 99 -1.09 -6.08 17.84
C TYR A 99 -0.48 -6.63 16.57
N HIS A 100 -1.25 -6.64 15.48
CA HIS A 100 -0.83 -7.16 14.19
C HIS A 100 -1.22 -6.20 13.06
N TRP A 101 -0.35 -6.09 12.06
CA TRP A 101 -0.67 -5.36 10.83
C TRP A 101 -1.62 -6.19 9.97
N SER A 102 -2.63 -5.53 9.41
CA SER A 102 -3.64 -6.13 8.56
C SER A 102 -3.07 -6.73 7.27
N ASP A 103 -1.95 -6.20 6.78
CA ASP A 103 -1.24 -6.66 5.59
C ASP A 103 -0.26 -7.82 5.85
N ALA A 104 -0.22 -8.32 7.10
CA ALA A 104 0.67 -9.36 7.62
C ALA A 104 2.17 -8.96 7.70
N THR A 105 2.50 -7.68 7.58
CA THR A 105 3.84 -7.18 7.89
C THR A 105 4.16 -7.45 9.38
N PRO A 106 5.38 -7.87 9.74
CA PRO A 106 5.78 -7.99 11.14
C PRO A 106 5.79 -6.63 11.85
N VAL A 107 5.37 -6.59 13.11
CA VAL A 107 5.48 -5.37 13.93
C VAL A 107 6.94 -5.18 14.36
N SER A 108 7.67 -4.30 13.67
CA SER A 108 9.08 -3.95 13.96
C SER A 108 9.25 -2.54 14.53
N HIS A 109 8.20 -1.74 14.52
CA HIS A 109 8.19 -0.36 14.98
C HIS A 109 6.86 -0.08 15.69
N THR A 110 6.91 0.75 16.73
CA THR A 110 5.74 1.28 17.43
C THR A 110 5.94 2.75 17.75
N ASN A 111 4.87 3.55 17.69
CA ASN A 111 4.90 4.97 18.01
C ASN A 111 3.72 5.39 18.90
N TRP A 112 3.44 4.62 19.96
CA TRP A 112 2.34 4.88 20.89
C TRP A 112 2.41 6.27 21.53
N GLY A 113 1.26 6.91 21.68
CA GLY A 113 1.09 8.12 22.46
C GLY A 113 1.36 7.89 23.94
N HIS A 114 1.57 8.97 24.69
CA HIS A 114 1.73 8.87 26.13
C HIS A 114 0.46 8.30 26.77
N GLY A 115 0.58 7.13 27.40
CA GLY A 115 -0.54 6.42 28.02
C GLY A 115 -1.16 5.33 27.13
N GLU A 116 -0.74 5.22 25.87
CA GLU A 116 -1.32 4.27 24.90
C GLU A 116 -0.48 2.98 24.75
N PRO A 117 -1.10 1.85 24.37
CA PRO A 117 -2.55 1.67 24.24
C PRO A 117 -3.23 1.54 25.60
N ASN A 118 -4.38 2.20 25.78
CA ASN A 118 -5.07 2.26 27.06
C ASN A 118 -6.32 1.37 27.15
N ASN A 119 -6.79 0.84 26.01
CA ASN A 119 -8.00 0.04 25.87
C ASN A 119 -9.22 0.66 26.57
N HIS A 120 -9.57 1.89 26.21
CA HIS A 120 -10.58 2.67 26.92
C HIS A 120 -11.91 1.89 26.98
N GLU A 121 -12.41 1.70 28.20
CA GLU A 121 -13.62 0.91 28.50
C GLU A 121 -13.59 -0.55 27.99
N GLY A 122 -12.42 -1.09 27.63
CA GLY A 122 -12.28 -2.45 27.09
C GLY A 122 -12.79 -2.61 25.66
N ARG A 123 -12.82 -1.53 24.87
CA ARG A 123 -13.46 -1.51 23.53
C ARG A 123 -12.56 -1.01 22.40
N GLU A 124 -11.26 -0.88 22.61
CA GLU A 124 -10.34 -0.24 21.66
C GLU A 124 -9.36 -1.24 21.06
N ASP A 125 -9.77 -1.87 19.96
CA ASP A 125 -8.95 -2.89 19.28
C ASP A 125 -8.30 -2.38 17.98
N CYS A 126 -8.62 -1.17 17.51
CA CYS A 126 -8.13 -0.63 16.24
C CYS A 126 -7.23 0.57 16.49
N VAL A 127 -6.28 0.86 15.60
CA VAL A 127 -5.28 1.90 15.86
C VAL A 127 -5.38 3.02 14.84
N GLU A 128 -5.40 4.25 15.35
CA GLU A 128 -5.24 5.45 14.55
C GLU A 128 -3.86 6.07 14.74
N MET A 129 -3.34 6.69 13.68
CA MET A 129 -2.23 7.63 13.79
C MET A 129 -2.81 9.03 13.96
N VAL A 130 -2.45 9.70 15.04
CA VAL A 130 -2.71 11.12 15.29
C VAL A 130 -1.47 11.91 14.85
N SER A 131 -1.65 13.01 14.14
CA SER A 131 -0.55 13.89 13.75
C SER A 131 -0.82 15.30 14.26
N ASN A 132 0.24 16.00 14.66
CA ASN A 132 0.12 17.40 15.02
C ASN A 132 -0.31 18.25 13.81
N THR A 133 -0.81 19.46 14.07
CA THR A 133 -1.36 20.37 13.04
C THR A 133 -0.38 20.66 11.90
N ASN A 134 0.92 20.69 12.21
CA ASN A 134 1.96 21.01 11.24
C ASN A 134 2.53 19.76 10.52
N GLY A 135 2.09 18.56 10.87
CA GLY A 135 2.60 17.29 10.35
C GLY A 135 4.04 16.96 10.79
N THR A 136 4.59 17.64 11.79
CA THR A 136 6.00 17.43 12.21
C THR A 136 6.18 16.33 13.24
N SER A 137 5.09 15.87 13.87
CA SER A 137 5.09 14.73 14.78
C SER A 137 3.76 13.98 14.73
N SER A 138 3.84 12.69 15.04
CA SER A 138 2.69 11.79 15.16
C SER A 138 2.87 10.85 16.34
N TRP A 139 1.76 10.25 16.76
CA TRP A 139 1.70 9.17 17.74
C TRP A 139 0.46 8.32 17.47
N TRP A 140 0.45 7.11 18.01
CA TRP A 140 -0.63 6.15 17.83
C TRP A 140 -1.53 6.12 19.05
N ASN A 141 -2.81 5.91 18.78
CA ASN A 141 -3.86 5.76 19.78
C ASN A 141 -4.68 4.52 19.41
N ASP A 142 -4.95 3.63 20.36
CA ASP A 142 -6.00 2.64 20.17
C ASP A 142 -7.36 3.33 20.29
N LEU A 143 -8.30 2.90 19.46
CA LEU A 143 -9.61 3.50 19.34
C LEU A 143 -10.62 2.42 19.00
N ASN A 144 -11.87 2.64 19.42
CA ASN A 144 -12.97 1.78 19.05
C ASN A 144 -13.05 1.64 17.51
N CYS A 145 -13.04 0.39 17.02
CA CYS A 145 -13.05 0.07 15.59
C CYS A 145 -14.23 0.64 14.80
N ASP A 146 -15.35 0.95 15.48
CA ASP A 146 -16.55 1.56 14.88
C ASP A 146 -16.47 3.09 14.77
N ALA A 147 -15.43 3.72 15.35
CA ALA A 147 -15.18 5.13 15.15
C ALA A 147 -14.91 5.44 13.66
N HIS A 148 -15.24 6.65 13.22
CA HIS A 148 -15.11 7.03 11.82
C HIS A 148 -13.90 7.94 11.64
N GLN A 149 -12.88 7.48 10.93
CA GLN A 149 -11.68 8.26 10.63
C GLN A 149 -11.40 8.35 9.13
N ASP A 150 -10.58 9.34 8.75
CA ASP A 150 -9.83 9.31 7.49
C ASP A 150 -8.91 8.07 7.50
N TRP A 151 -8.34 7.65 6.36
CA TRP A 151 -7.48 6.47 6.35
C TRP A 151 -6.38 6.52 5.30
N ILE A 152 -5.31 5.77 5.55
CA ILE A 152 -4.18 5.64 4.64
C ILE A 152 -4.14 4.21 4.09
N CYS A 153 -4.22 4.07 2.77
CA CYS A 153 -3.95 2.81 2.10
C CYS A 153 -2.48 2.72 1.71
N MET A 154 -1.93 1.51 1.70
CA MET A 154 -0.57 1.22 1.26
C MET A 154 -0.50 0.02 0.31
N ILE A 155 0.26 0.17 -0.76
CA ILE A 155 0.69 -0.93 -1.64
C ILE A 155 2.16 -1.22 -1.33
N SER A 156 2.41 -2.37 -0.70
CA SER A 156 3.76 -2.82 -0.36
C SER A 156 4.51 -3.32 -1.61
N LYS A 157 5.84 -3.16 -1.61
CA LYS A 157 6.73 -3.68 -2.67
C LYS A 157 6.40 -5.14 -3.05
N GLY A 158 6.18 -5.39 -4.35
CA GLY A 158 5.92 -6.73 -4.89
C GLY A 158 4.44 -7.08 -5.02
N LYS A 159 3.52 -6.28 -4.48
CA LYS A 159 2.09 -6.35 -4.80
C LYS A 159 1.82 -5.47 -6.04
N LYS A 160 1.16 -6.03 -7.05
CA LYS A 160 0.76 -5.26 -8.25
C LYS A 160 -0.52 -4.48 -7.93
N PRO A 161 -0.56 -3.15 -8.12
CA PRO A 161 -1.80 -2.40 -7.99
C PRO A 161 -2.88 -2.95 -8.93
N ILE A 162 -4.13 -3.02 -8.49
CA ILE A 162 -5.25 -3.25 -9.40
C ILE A 162 -5.51 -1.91 -10.10
N VAL A 163 -4.79 -1.67 -11.20
CA VAL A 163 -5.11 -0.56 -12.09
C VAL A 163 -6.37 -0.95 -12.86
N GLU A 164 -7.53 -0.38 -12.53
CA GLU A 164 -8.68 -0.45 -13.43
C GLU A 164 -8.25 0.18 -14.76
N LEU A 165 -8.09 -0.66 -15.77
CA LEU A 165 -7.94 -0.23 -17.15
C LEU A 165 -9.25 0.45 -17.55
N SER A 166 -9.28 1.78 -17.50
CA SER A 166 -10.36 2.56 -18.07
C SER A 166 -10.38 2.36 -19.59
N GLY A 167 -11.10 1.34 -20.05
CA GLY A 167 -11.35 1.12 -21.48
C GLY A 167 -11.38 -0.34 -21.91
N GLY A 168 -12.40 -1.09 -21.49
CA GLY A 168 -12.60 -2.47 -21.96
C GLY A 168 -14.00 -2.99 -21.71
N LYS A 169 -15.02 -2.34 -22.28
CA LYS A 169 -16.37 -2.92 -22.33
C LYS A 169 -16.35 -4.18 -23.22
N ASN A 170 -16.16 -5.35 -22.64
CA ASN A 170 -16.63 -6.60 -23.23
C ASN A 170 -17.81 -7.11 -22.40
N ARG A 171 -19.01 -6.65 -22.78
CA ARG A 171 -20.25 -7.37 -22.46
C ARG A 171 -20.20 -8.69 -23.24
N ILE A 172 -20.00 -9.80 -22.55
CA ILE A 172 -20.46 -11.09 -23.04
C ILE A 172 -21.98 -11.02 -22.96
N LYS A 173 -22.64 -10.91 -24.11
CA LYS A 173 -24.05 -11.27 -24.22
C LYS A 173 -24.10 -12.80 -24.18
N ILE A 174 -24.80 -13.34 -23.18
CA ILE A 174 -25.36 -14.68 -23.22
C ILE A 174 -26.78 -14.56 -23.77
#